data_AF-A0A1L7WYX3-F1
#
_entry.id   AF-A0A1L7WYX3-F1
#
_cell.length_a   1.000
_cell.length_b   1.000
_cell.length_c   1.000
_cell.angle_alpha   90.00
_cell.angle_beta   90.00
_cell.angle_gamma   90.00
#
_symmetry.space_group_name_H-M   'P 1'
#
loop_
_entity.id
_entity.type
_entity.pdbx_description
1 polymer ?
#
loop_
_entity_poly.entity_id
_entity_poly.type
_entity_poly.pdbx_seq_one_letter_code
_entity_poly.pdbx_strand_id
1 'polypeptide(L)'
;MRIILFLALTATTSFDLVQATISLGAASTYAVLGYTSITNAGPTDIIDSIGTVGTSITGFPPGIYSGSEDRASQALPAFEAASVAYLAISTLPSATILTGNLGGRVLRPGTYKFVSSAQLSGILILAGTGSCEDAWYF
;
A
#
# COMPACT_ATOMS: atom_id res chain seq x y z
N MET A 1 -9.31 -40.32 52.72
CA MET A 1 -8.90 -38.97 52.29
C MET A 1 -8.06 -39.09 51.02
N ARG A 2 -8.63 -38.79 49.85
CA ARG A 2 -7.91 -38.72 48.57
C ARG A 2 -8.43 -37.49 47.82
N ILE A 3 -7.69 -36.40 47.90
CA ILE A 3 -7.89 -35.19 47.12
C ILE A 3 -7.36 -35.47 45.71
N ILE A 4 -8.23 -35.37 44.70
CA ILE A 4 -7.82 -35.36 43.29
C ILE A 4 -7.80 -33.89 42.88
N LEU A 5 -6.59 -33.35 42.71
CA LEU A 5 -6.36 -31.98 42.26
C LEU A 5 -6.48 -31.93 40.74
N PHE A 6 -7.53 -31.26 40.23
CA PHE A 6 -7.66 -30.93 38.80
C PHE A 6 -6.85 -29.67 38.51
N LEU A 7 -5.74 -29.80 37.79
CA LEU A 7 -4.97 -28.67 37.29
C LEU A 7 -5.35 -28.44 35.81
N ALA A 8 -6.26 -27.50 35.57
CA ALA A 8 -6.59 -27.04 34.22
C ALA A 8 -5.58 -25.97 33.81
N LEU A 9 -4.56 -26.35 33.03
CA LEU A 9 -3.60 -25.44 32.43
C LEU A 9 -4.24 -24.82 31.17
N THR A 10 -4.83 -23.63 31.28
CA THR A 10 -5.26 -22.88 30.11
C THR A 10 -4.04 -22.16 29.53
N ALA A 11 -3.41 -22.75 28.52
CA ALA A 11 -2.42 -22.06 27.71
C ALA A 11 -3.12 -20.99 26.86
N THR A 12 -2.98 -19.71 27.22
CA THR A 12 -3.35 -18.61 26.34
C THR A 12 -2.25 -18.50 25.28
N THR A 13 -2.48 -19.05 24.10
CA THR A 13 -1.65 -18.77 22.93
C THR A 13 -1.92 -17.33 22.49
N SER A 14 -1.03 -16.42 22.85
CA SER A 14 -0.97 -15.09 22.25
C SER A 14 -0.49 -15.26 20.81
N PHE A 15 -1.38 -15.00 19.85
CA PHE A 15 -1.04 -14.88 18.45
C PHE A 15 -0.51 -13.46 18.23
N ASP A 16 0.80 -13.30 18.11
CA ASP A 16 1.36 -12.08 17.52
C ASP A 16 1.08 -12.15 16.01
N LEU A 17 0.06 -11.43 15.57
CA LEU A 17 -0.13 -11.12 14.16
C LEU A 17 0.95 -10.10 13.80
N VAL A 18 2.14 -10.58 13.44
CA VAL A 18 3.07 -9.77 12.63
C VAL A 18 2.29 -9.44 11.37
N GLN A 19 1.81 -8.21 11.26
CA GLN A 19 1.22 -7.74 10.01
C GLN A 19 2.36 -7.56 9.03
N ALA A 20 2.72 -8.65 8.35
CA ALA A 20 3.74 -8.63 7.31
C ALA A 20 3.38 -7.50 6.33
N THR A 21 4.31 -6.56 6.15
CA THR A 21 4.16 -5.46 5.20
C THR A 21 3.84 -6.04 3.83
N ILE A 22 2.77 -5.56 3.19
CA ILE A 22 2.34 -6.07 1.90
C ILE A 22 3.41 -5.77 0.84
N SER A 23 3.94 -6.83 0.22
CA SER A 23 4.96 -6.73 -0.82
C SER A 23 4.38 -6.26 -2.14
N LEU A 24 5.06 -5.33 -2.80
CA LEU A 24 4.73 -4.87 -4.15
C LEU A 24 5.31 -5.77 -5.25
N GLY A 25 6.16 -6.74 -4.90
CA GLY A 25 6.83 -7.63 -5.86
C GLY A 25 7.58 -6.84 -6.94
N ALA A 26 7.40 -7.23 -8.20
CA ALA A 26 8.02 -6.57 -9.35
C ALA A 26 7.56 -5.11 -9.56
N ALA A 27 6.45 -4.68 -8.96
CA ALA A 27 6.03 -3.28 -9.02
C ALA A 27 6.91 -2.35 -8.19
N SER A 28 7.69 -2.88 -7.23
CA SER A 28 8.55 -2.07 -6.34
C SER A 28 9.65 -1.29 -7.05
N THR A 29 10.00 -1.65 -8.29
CA THR A 29 11.03 -0.96 -9.09
C THR A 29 10.47 0.15 -9.98
N TYR A 30 9.16 0.40 -9.93
CA TYR A 30 8.48 1.40 -10.74
C TYR A 30 7.98 2.54 -9.87
N ALA A 31 8.32 3.77 -10.24
CA ALA A 31 7.73 4.96 -9.63
C ALA A 31 6.36 5.29 -10.24
N VAL A 32 6.15 4.98 -11.52
CA VAL A 32 4.85 5.14 -12.18
C VAL A 32 4.54 3.90 -13.00
N LEU A 33 3.41 3.27 -12.72
CA LEU A 33 2.93 2.09 -13.44
C LEU A 33 1.46 2.27 -13.80
N GLY A 34 1.16 2.42 -15.10
CA GLY A 34 -0.19 2.64 -15.62
C GLY A 34 -0.73 1.46 -16.43
N TYR A 35 -2.04 1.20 -16.39
CA TYR A 35 -2.61 0.13 -17.22
C TYR A 35 -2.66 0.49 -18.71
N THR A 36 -3.31 1.61 -19.07
CA THR A 36 -3.58 1.97 -20.47
C THR A 36 -2.56 2.94 -21.06
N SER A 37 -2.16 3.95 -20.29
CA SER A 37 -1.22 4.98 -20.73
C SER A 37 -0.66 5.78 -19.56
N ILE A 38 0.43 6.49 -19.81
CA ILE A 38 0.95 7.54 -18.93
C ILE A 38 0.96 8.86 -19.72
N THR A 39 0.44 9.92 -19.12
CA THR A 39 0.49 11.27 -19.68
C THR A 39 1.07 12.22 -18.65
N ASN A 40 2.15 12.91 -19.01
CA ASN A 40 2.75 13.96 -18.23
C ASN A 40 2.54 15.33 -18.88
N ALA A 41 2.37 16.36 -18.05
CA ALA A 41 2.33 17.75 -18.47
C ALA A 41 3.28 18.57 -17.59
N GLY A 42 4.23 19.25 -18.23
CA GLY A 42 5.22 20.07 -17.51
C GLY A 42 6.45 19.29 -17.02
N PRO A 43 7.37 19.97 -16.32
CA PRO A 43 8.69 19.46 -15.96
C PRO A 43 8.63 18.56 -14.70
N THR A 44 8.01 17.39 -14.84
CA THR A 44 7.99 16.37 -13.79
C THR A 44 9.34 15.65 -13.72
N ASP A 45 9.84 15.41 -12.51
CA ASP A 45 11.07 14.65 -12.26
C ASP A 45 10.72 13.36 -11.51
N ILE A 46 10.91 12.21 -12.18
CA ILE A 46 10.65 10.88 -11.62
C ILE A 46 11.99 10.19 -11.33
N ILE A 47 12.15 9.75 -10.10
CA ILE A 47 13.23 8.86 -9.71
C ILE A 47 12.68 7.43 -9.84
N ASP A 48 13.39 6.57 -10.56
CA ASP A 48 13.04 5.18 -10.97
C ASP A 48 12.26 5.04 -12.29
N SER A 49 11.89 3.79 -12.60
CA SER A 49 11.28 3.39 -13.88
C SER A 49 9.83 3.85 -14.00
N ILE A 50 9.42 4.09 -15.24
CA ILE A 50 8.03 4.30 -15.62
C ILE A 50 7.57 3.14 -16.52
N GLY A 51 6.32 2.73 -16.39
CA GLY A 51 5.83 1.58 -17.15
C GLY A 51 4.35 1.63 -17.47
N THR A 52 3.95 1.07 -18.62
CA THR A 52 2.54 0.84 -18.91
C THR A 52 2.28 -0.47 -19.64
N VAL A 53 1.18 -1.15 -19.29
CA VAL A 53 0.70 -2.33 -20.04
C VAL A 53 0.14 -1.94 -21.41
N GLY A 54 -0.19 -0.65 -21.60
CA GLY A 54 -0.50 -0.09 -22.90
C GLY A 54 0.74 0.23 -23.74
N THR A 55 0.56 1.07 -24.75
CA THR A 55 1.62 1.47 -25.67
C THR A 55 1.97 2.95 -25.61
N SER A 56 1.19 3.75 -24.88
CA SER A 56 1.28 5.21 -24.89
C SER A 56 1.89 5.75 -23.59
N ILE A 57 3.06 6.36 -23.71
CA ILE A 57 3.69 7.21 -22.69
C ILE A 57 4.01 8.54 -23.37
N THR A 58 3.50 9.65 -22.84
CA THR A 58 3.64 10.98 -23.44
C THR A 58 4.00 12.03 -22.41
N GLY A 59 4.66 13.12 -22.84
CA GLY A 59 5.08 14.22 -21.97
C GLY A 59 6.43 14.03 -21.29
N PHE A 60 7.21 13.03 -21.71
CA PHE A 60 8.61 12.82 -21.31
C PHE A 60 9.46 12.86 -22.59
N PRO A 61 10.01 14.04 -22.99
CA PRO A 61 10.08 15.36 -22.32
C PRO A 61 8.81 16.24 -22.40
N PRO A 62 8.68 17.34 -21.58
CA PRO A 62 9.70 17.92 -20.68
C PRO A 62 9.85 17.21 -19.33
N GLY A 63 8.99 16.22 -19.03
CA GLY A 63 9.25 15.35 -17.89
C GLY A 63 10.51 14.53 -18.10
N ILE A 64 11.15 14.14 -17.00
CA ILE A 64 12.33 13.27 -16.98
C ILE A 64 12.10 12.10 -16.03
N TYR A 65 12.82 11.00 -16.30
CA TYR A 65 12.87 9.83 -15.43
C TYR A 65 14.30 9.29 -15.37
N SER A 66 14.68 8.65 -14.27
CA SER A 66 16.03 8.08 -14.09
C SER A 66 16.13 6.58 -14.42
N GLY A 67 15.00 5.87 -14.47
CA GLY A 67 14.94 4.42 -14.71
C GLY A 67 14.68 4.02 -16.17
N SER A 68 14.07 2.84 -16.35
CA SER A 68 13.60 2.34 -17.64
C SER A 68 12.21 2.89 -17.99
N GLU A 69 11.91 2.86 -19.29
CA GLU A 69 10.57 3.06 -19.80
C GLU A 69 10.07 1.75 -20.41
N ASP A 70 9.15 1.08 -19.71
CA ASP A 70 8.64 -0.24 -20.10
C ASP A 70 7.21 -0.13 -20.66
N ARG A 71 6.95 -0.80 -21.79
CA ARG A 71 5.64 -0.76 -22.45
C ARG A 71 5.13 -2.18 -22.73
N ALA A 72 3.82 -2.32 -22.87
CA ALA A 72 3.15 -3.57 -23.21
C ALA A 72 3.59 -4.75 -22.32
N SER A 73 4.15 -5.81 -22.91
CA SER A 73 4.54 -7.03 -22.20
C SER A 73 5.68 -6.84 -21.20
N GLN A 74 6.51 -5.79 -21.34
CA GLN A 74 7.61 -5.53 -20.40
C GLN A 74 7.09 -5.10 -19.02
N ALA A 75 6.00 -4.31 -18.99
CA ALA A 75 5.39 -3.82 -17.76
C ALA A 75 4.37 -4.79 -17.14
N LEU A 76 3.97 -5.84 -17.87
CA LEU A 76 2.92 -6.76 -17.44
C LEU A 76 3.21 -7.47 -16.11
N PRO A 77 4.41 -8.06 -15.87
CA PRO A 77 4.69 -8.72 -14.59
C PRO A 77 4.63 -7.77 -13.38
N ALA A 78 5.06 -6.52 -13.57
CA ALA A 78 4.97 -5.50 -12.54
C ALA A 78 3.50 -5.14 -12.25
N PHE A 79 2.66 -5.02 -13.29
CA PHE A 79 1.24 -4.69 -13.12
C PHE A 79 0.46 -5.82 -12.44
N GLU A 80 0.77 -7.07 -12.75
CA GLU A 80 0.22 -8.23 -12.07
C GLU A 80 0.62 -8.25 -10.58
N ALA A 81 1.89 -7.97 -10.25
CA ALA A 81 2.34 -7.87 -8.87
C ALA A 81 1.63 -6.75 -8.09
N ALA A 82 1.45 -5.58 -8.71
CA ALA A 82 0.67 -4.48 -8.13
C ALA A 82 -0.81 -4.89 -7.89
N SER A 83 -1.40 -5.66 -8.81
CA SER A 83 -2.77 -6.17 -8.69
C SER A 83 -2.90 -7.16 -7.53
N VAL A 84 -1.91 -8.04 -7.32
CA VAL A 84 -1.86 -8.93 -6.16
C VAL A 84 -1.76 -8.14 -4.86
N ALA A 85 -0.89 -7.13 -4.79
CA ALA A 85 -0.76 -6.27 -3.62
C ALA A 85 -2.07 -5.51 -3.32
N TYR A 86 -2.74 -4.97 -4.35
CA TYR A 86 -4.05 -4.33 -4.21
C TYR A 86 -5.09 -5.27 -3.62
N LEU A 87 -5.20 -6.50 -4.15
CA LEU A 87 -6.15 -7.50 -3.63
C LEU A 87 -5.84 -7.87 -2.17
N ALA A 88 -4.56 -8.03 -1.81
CA ALA A 88 -4.15 -8.27 -0.44
C ALA A 88 -4.57 -7.13 0.50
N ILE A 89 -4.35 -5.87 0.11
CA ILE A 89 -4.78 -4.70 0.91
C ILE A 89 -6.32 -4.67 1.05
N SER A 90 -7.04 -4.89 -0.05
CA SER A 90 -8.51 -4.80 -0.09
C SER A 90 -9.23 -5.81 0.81
N THR A 91 -8.54 -6.88 1.20
CA THR A 91 -9.06 -7.98 2.02
C THR A 91 -8.58 -7.94 3.47
N LEU A 92 -7.79 -6.93 3.85
CA LEU A 92 -7.32 -6.79 5.23
C LEU A 92 -8.51 -6.68 6.21
N PRO A 93 -8.53 -7.49 7.29
CA PRO A 93 -9.60 -7.44 8.27
C PRO A 93 -9.50 -6.18 9.14
N SER A 94 -10.56 -5.94 9.93
CA SER A 94 -10.54 -4.97 11.04
C SER A 94 -10.23 -3.51 10.64
N ALA A 95 -10.63 -3.11 9.43
CA ALA A 95 -10.44 -1.73 8.98
C ALA A 95 -11.29 -0.74 9.80
N THR A 96 -10.64 0.33 10.27
CA THR A 96 -11.33 1.47 10.90
C THR A 96 -12.04 2.28 9.83
N ILE A 97 -13.37 2.43 9.95
CA ILE A 97 -14.14 3.22 9.00
C ILE A 97 -13.87 4.71 9.20
N LEU A 98 -13.39 5.37 8.16
CA LEU A 98 -13.21 6.82 8.10
C LEU A 98 -14.25 7.44 7.16
N THR A 99 -14.59 8.70 7.43
CA THR A 99 -15.48 9.50 6.59
C THR A 99 -14.93 10.92 6.44
N GLY A 100 -15.17 11.51 5.27
CA GLY A 100 -14.85 12.92 4.99
C GLY A 100 -13.35 13.21 4.86
N ASN A 101 -12.95 14.36 5.41
CA ASN A 101 -11.59 14.89 5.27
C ASN A 101 -10.59 14.19 6.20
N LEU A 102 -9.43 13.84 5.66
CA LEU A 102 -8.25 13.34 6.34
C LEU A 102 -7.40 14.45 6.96
N GLY A 103 -7.51 15.68 6.45
CA GLY A 103 -6.76 16.81 6.97
C GLY A 103 -7.12 17.14 8.41
N GLY A 104 -6.11 17.51 9.19
CA GLY A 104 -6.19 17.74 10.63
C GLY A 104 -6.15 16.47 11.48
N ARG A 105 -6.10 15.27 10.88
CA ARG A 105 -6.06 14.00 11.60
C ARG A 105 -4.63 13.57 11.93
N VAL A 106 -4.53 12.83 13.03
CA VAL A 106 -3.34 12.09 13.43
C VAL A 106 -3.73 10.62 13.51
N LEU A 107 -3.15 9.77 12.66
CA LEU A 107 -3.50 8.36 12.54
C LEU A 107 -2.33 7.47 12.98
N ARG A 108 -2.59 6.53 13.89
CA ARG A 108 -1.65 5.47 14.27
C ARG A 108 -1.56 4.39 13.17
N PRO A 109 -0.53 3.53 13.17
CA PRO A 109 -0.49 2.38 12.27
C PRO A 109 -1.79 1.58 12.31
N GLY A 110 -2.24 1.10 11.16
CA GLY A 110 -3.46 0.30 11.04
C GLY A 110 -4.09 0.35 9.65
N THR A 111 -5.20 -0.38 9.53
CA THR A 111 -6.02 -0.43 8.33
C THR A 111 -7.21 0.51 8.47
N TYR A 112 -7.44 1.33 7.47
CA TYR A 112 -8.51 2.31 7.36
C TYR A 112 -9.33 1.99 6.10
N LYS A 113 -10.61 2.34 6.12
CA LYS A 113 -11.49 2.15 4.96
C LYS A 113 -12.45 3.31 4.86
N PHE A 114 -12.61 3.82 3.65
CA PHE A 114 -13.69 4.74 3.34
C PHE A 114 -14.83 3.98 2.63
N VAL A 115 -16.06 4.15 3.14
CA VAL A 115 -17.27 3.62 2.48
C VAL A 115 -17.76 4.51 1.33
N SER A 116 -17.18 5.69 1.21
CA SER A 116 -17.39 6.68 0.15
C SER A 116 -16.06 7.35 -0.19
N SER A 117 -16.06 8.48 -0.90
CA SER A 117 -14.81 9.17 -1.25
C SER A 117 -14.06 9.69 -0.01
N ALA A 118 -12.74 9.48 0.00
CA ALA A 118 -11.84 10.19 0.90
C ALA A 118 -11.52 11.59 0.35
N GLN A 119 -11.34 12.55 1.24
CA GLN A 119 -10.81 13.88 0.90
C GLN A 119 -9.55 14.13 1.73
N LEU A 120 -8.55 14.80 1.15
CA LEU A 120 -7.40 15.30 1.90
C LEU A 120 -7.22 16.78 1.59
N SER A 121 -7.63 17.63 2.53
CA SER A 121 -7.41 19.07 2.52
C SER A 121 -6.82 19.49 3.86
N GLY A 122 -5.59 20.01 3.84
CA GLY A 122 -4.76 20.24 5.02
C GLY A 122 -3.77 19.10 5.28
N ILE A 123 -3.26 19.00 6.51
CA ILE A 123 -2.19 18.07 6.88
C ILE A 123 -2.79 16.79 7.48
N LEU A 124 -2.42 15.62 6.96
CA LEU A 124 -2.60 14.34 7.62
C LEU A 124 -1.27 13.93 8.27
N ILE A 125 -1.29 13.57 9.56
CA ILE A 125 -0.11 13.08 10.27
C ILE A 125 -0.25 11.56 10.45
N LEU A 126 0.68 10.79 9.91
CA LEU A 126 0.83 9.36 10.20
C LEU A 126 1.80 9.21 11.36
N ALA A 127 1.27 8.95 12.56
CA ALA A 127 2.01 8.95 13.81
C ALA A 127 2.48 7.55 14.19
N GLY A 128 3.69 7.20 13.73
CA GLY A 128 4.35 5.94 14.07
C GLY A 128 4.53 5.73 15.57
N THR A 129 4.75 4.47 15.93
CA THR A 129 5.16 4.02 17.26
C THR A 129 6.68 3.89 17.37
N GLY A 130 7.38 3.91 16.22
CA GLY A 130 8.82 3.66 16.13
C GLY A 130 9.16 2.20 15.80
N SER A 131 8.15 1.36 15.54
CA SER A 131 8.32 -0.01 15.08
C SER A 131 8.62 -0.05 13.59
N CYS A 132 9.46 -1.00 13.14
CA CYS A 132 9.65 -1.30 11.71
C CYS A 132 8.42 -1.97 11.08
N GLU A 133 7.47 -2.42 11.91
CA GLU A 133 6.20 -3.02 11.48
C GLU A 133 5.07 -1.98 11.36
N ASP A 134 5.32 -0.71 11.68
CA ASP A 134 4.35 0.35 11.53
C ASP A 134 3.91 0.47 10.06
N ALA A 135 2.65 0.15 9.77
CA ALA A 135 2.06 0.23 8.44
C ALA A 135 0.70 0.93 8.46
N TRP A 136 0.38 1.64 7.37
CA TRP A 136 -0.90 2.29 7.18
C TRP A 136 -1.50 1.84 5.85
N TYR A 137 -2.70 1.28 5.91
CA TYR A 137 -3.47 0.85 4.75
C TYR A 137 -4.75 1.67 4.71
N PHE A 138 -5.12 2.23 3.55
CA PHE A 138 -6.30 3.08 3.36
C PHE A 138 -7.24 2.51 2.30
#